data_AF-A0A2U9PKD3-F1
#
_entry.id   AF-A0A2U9PKD3-F1
#
_cell.length_a   1.000
_cell.length_b   1.000
_cell.length_c   1.000
_cell.angle_alpha   90.00
_cell.angle_beta   90.00
_cell.angle_gamma   90.00
#
_symmetry.space_group_name_H-M   'P 1'
#
loop_
_entity.id
_entity.type
_entity.pdbx_description
1 polymer ?
#
loop_
_entity_poly.entity_id
_entity_poly.type
_entity_poly.pdbx_seq_one_letter_code
_entity_poly.pdbx_strand_id
1 'polypeptide(L)'
;MQNFFMDVEAVVGPLLAELGFRLDETDDTPDRGGTRYIAYYRGKDCKLQIYQSSREGETNCMIAPLSAPNEFGLRSEKWQYLTRFTKRLDLPASELIKIARREYESYSNPLEWVRDRIRANYESAHASIRTKRDD
;
A
#
# COMPACT_ATOMS: atom_id res chain seq x y z
N MET A 1 18.77 -5.47 -5.13
CA MET A 1 18.06 -6.50 -4.34
C MET A 1 17.98 -6.14 -2.86
N GLN A 2 19.05 -5.70 -2.18
CA GLN A 2 18.97 -5.23 -0.78
C GLN A 2 18.30 -3.85 -0.58
N ASN A 3 18.11 -3.06 -1.63
CA ASN A 3 17.70 -1.66 -1.45
C ASN A 3 16.23 -1.47 -1.06
N PHE A 4 15.29 -2.24 -1.61
CA PHE A 4 13.86 -1.92 -1.46
C PHE A 4 13.40 -1.89 0.00
N PHE A 5 13.67 -2.93 0.79
CA PHE A 5 13.21 -2.96 2.18
C PHE A 5 13.88 -1.89 3.04
N MET A 6 15.18 -1.63 2.81
CA MET A 6 15.89 -0.53 3.47
C MET A 6 15.33 0.83 3.08
N ASP A 7 15.01 1.03 1.80
CA ASP A 7 14.40 2.28 1.30
C ASP A 7 12.99 2.46 1.89
N VAL A 8 12.21 1.39 2.02
CA VAL A 8 10.89 1.43 2.66
C VAL A 8 11.03 1.84 4.12
N GLU A 9 11.98 1.23 4.86
CA GLU A 9 12.24 1.57 6.26
C GLU A 9 12.70 3.02 6.40
N ALA A 10 13.58 3.50 5.51
CA ALA A 10 14.10 4.87 5.55
C ALA A 10 13.03 5.93 5.19
N VAL A 11 12.20 5.67 4.18
CA VAL A 11 11.28 6.68 3.61
C VAL A 11 9.90 6.62 4.25
N VAL A 12 9.38 5.41 4.47
CA VAL A 12 7.99 5.17 4.91
C VAL A 12 7.94 4.72 6.37
N GLY A 13 8.98 4.04 6.86
CA GLY A 13 9.08 3.51 8.22
C GLY A 13 8.76 4.53 9.33
N PRO A 14 9.30 5.77 9.32
CA PRO A 14 8.98 6.76 10.35
C PRO A 14 7.48 7.06 10.45
N LEU A 15 6.80 7.26 9.32
CA LEU A 15 5.35 7.49 9.29
C LEU A 15 4.59 6.28 9.83
N LEU A 16 5.00 5.07 9.46
CA LEU A 16 4.34 3.85 9.95
C LEU A 16 4.52 3.69 11.46
N ALA A 17 5.70 4.00 12.00
CA ALA A 17 5.96 3.98 13.43
C ALA A 17 5.10 5.01 14.17
N GLU A 18 4.95 6.23 13.64
CA GLU A 18 4.04 7.26 14.19
C GLU A 18 2.59 6.78 14.23
N LEU A 19 2.15 6.05 13.20
CA LEU A 19 0.82 5.45 13.12
C LEU A 19 0.68 4.16 13.96
N GLY A 20 1.74 3.73 14.66
CA GLY A 20 1.73 2.57 15.55
C GLY A 20 1.88 1.21 14.85
N PHE A 21 2.36 1.20 13.60
CA PHE A 21 2.69 -0.02 12.87
C PHE A 21 4.10 -0.50 13.20
N ARG A 22 4.30 -1.82 13.08
CA ARG A 22 5.60 -2.48 13.14
C ARG A 22 5.74 -3.43 11.96
N LEU A 23 6.96 -3.63 11.46
CA LEU A 23 7.24 -4.64 10.46
C LEU A 23 6.85 -6.02 11.01
N ASP A 24 6.05 -6.77 10.23
CA ASP A 24 5.53 -8.10 10.57
C ASP A 24 6.29 -9.17 9.78
N GLU A 25 6.45 -8.96 8.47
CA GLU A 25 7.02 -9.93 7.54
C GLU A 25 7.51 -9.25 6.26
N THR A 26 8.44 -9.89 5.55
CA THR A 26 8.87 -9.51 4.20
C THR A 26 8.77 -10.71 3.26
N ASP A 27 8.25 -10.50 2.05
CA ASP A 27 8.22 -11.49 0.96
C ASP A 27 8.96 -10.94 -0.27
N ASP A 28 10.04 -11.59 -0.68
CA ASP A 28 10.79 -11.34 -1.91
C ASP A 28 10.75 -12.52 -2.89
N THR A 29 9.83 -13.47 -2.66
CA THR A 29 9.63 -14.63 -3.53
C THR A 29 9.25 -14.16 -4.93
N PRO A 30 10.02 -14.51 -5.97
CA PRO A 30 9.71 -14.15 -7.35
C PRO A 30 8.35 -14.69 -7.78
N ASP A 31 7.67 -13.96 -8.66
CA ASP A 31 6.42 -14.39 -9.27
C ASP A 31 6.65 -14.89 -10.71
N ARG A 32 5.73 -15.70 -11.24
CA ARG A 32 5.81 -16.16 -12.64
C ARG A 32 5.65 -14.95 -13.57
N GLY A 33 6.77 -14.35 -13.95
CA GLY A 33 6.81 -13.18 -14.84
C GLY A 33 7.45 -11.92 -14.25
N GLY A 34 8.07 -11.97 -13.06
CA GLY A 34 8.81 -10.82 -12.56
C GLY A 34 9.28 -10.91 -11.11
N THR A 35 10.00 -9.87 -10.69
CA THR A 35 10.42 -9.69 -9.31
C THR A 35 9.36 -8.90 -8.55
N ARG A 36 9.08 -9.33 -7.32
CA ARG A 36 8.24 -8.60 -6.39
C ARG A 36 8.92 -8.51 -5.03
N TYR A 37 8.64 -7.44 -4.32
CA TYR A 37 9.06 -7.25 -2.93
C TYR A 37 7.87 -6.73 -2.16
N ILE A 38 7.58 -7.30 -0.99
CA ILE A 38 6.44 -6.92 -0.17
C ILE A 38 6.90 -6.83 1.28
N ALA A 39 6.66 -5.68 1.91
CA ALA A 39 6.83 -5.49 3.34
C ALA A 39 5.45 -5.39 4.00
N TYR A 40 5.16 -6.33 4.89
CA TYR A 40 3.94 -6.38 5.67
C TYR A 40 4.16 -5.69 7.02
N TYR A 41 3.22 -4.82 7.37
CA TYR A 41 3.21 -4.07 8.61
C TYR A 41 1.94 -4.37 9.39
N ARG A 42 2.09 -4.57 10.69
CA ARG A 42 0.99 -4.85 11.62
C ARG A 42 0.79 -3.67 12.56
N GLY A 43 -0.43 -3.14 12.57
CA GLY A 43 -0.90 -2.15 13.53
C GLY A 43 -1.72 -2.82 14.63
N LYS A 44 -2.38 -2.00 15.46
CA LYS A 44 -3.24 -2.48 16.56
C LYS A 44 -4.47 -3.24 16.08
N ASP A 45 -5.05 -2.83 14.96
CA ASP A 45 -6.35 -3.32 14.50
C ASP A 45 -6.47 -3.57 12.99
N CYS A 46 -5.46 -3.20 12.21
CA CYS A 46 -5.34 -3.51 10.79
C CYS A 46 -3.88 -3.84 10.40
N LYS A 47 -3.69 -4.20 9.12
CA LYS A 47 -2.39 -4.41 8.49
C LYS A 47 -2.22 -3.48 7.30
N LEU A 48 -0.97 -3.15 6.99
CA LEU A 48 -0.55 -2.48 5.76
C LEU A 48 0.43 -3.37 5.01
N GLN A 49 0.39 -3.33 3.69
CA GLN A 49 1.47 -3.85 2.86
C GLN A 49 2.00 -2.73 1.98
N ILE A 50 3.32 -2.69 1.81
CA ILE A 50 4.02 -1.86 0.83
C ILE A 50 4.72 -2.82 -0.11
N TYR A 51 4.50 -2.66 -1.41
CA TYR A 51 5.07 -3.56 -2.40
C TYR A 51 5.67 -2.83 -3.58
N GLN A 52 6.58 -3.52 -4.25
CA GLN A 52 7.03 -3.23 -5.60
C GLN A 52 6.79 -4.47 -6.45
N SER A 53 6.21 -4.28 -7.64
CA SER A 53 5.95 -5.35 -8.60
C SER A 53 6.50 -4.94 -9.97
N SER A 54 7.48 -5.67 -10.48
CA SER A 54 8.01 -5.41 -11.83
C SER A 54 6.98 -5.71 -12.92
N ARG A 55 6.11 -6.71 -12.69
CA ARG A 55 5.06 -7.11 -13.64
C ARG A 55 4.00 -6.02 -13.82
N GLU A 56 3.68 -5.33 -12.74
CA GLU A 56 2.67 -4.27 -12.74
C GLU A 56 3.30 -2.88 -12.94
N GLY A 57 4.63 -2.79 -12.91
CA GLY A 57 5.37 -1.55 -13.08
C GLY A 57 5.10 -0.52 -11.97
N GLU A 58 4.69 -0.97 -10.78
CA GLU A 58 4.28 -0.05 -9.70
C GLU A 58 4.95 -0.36 -8.35
N THR A 59 5.08 0.69 -7.56
CA THR A 59 5.36 0.65 -6.12
C THR A 59 4.17 1.29 -5.41
N ASN A 60 3.51 0.56 -4.52
CA ASN A 60 2.21 0.97 -3.98
C ASN A 60 1.96 0.39 -2.58
N CYS A 61 0.82 0.74 -1.98
CA CYS A 61 0.41 0.23 -0.67
C CYS A 61 -1.07 -0.17 -0.61
N MET A 62 -1.39 -1.11 0.27
CA MET A 62 -2.74 -1.59 0.54
C MET A 62 -2.96 -1.83 2.03
N ILE A 63 -4.21 -1.77 2.46
CA ILE A 63 -4.66 -1.99 3.84
C ILE A 63 -5.57 -3.22 3.93
N ALA A 64 -5.53 -3.94 5.04
CA ALA A 64 -6.39 -5.09 5.29
C ALA A 64 -6.78 -5.22 6.78
N PRO A 65 -7.85 -5.97 7.11
CA PRO A 65 -8.15 -6.34 8.49
C PRO A 65 -7.01 -7.17 9.11
N LEU A 66 -6.92 -7.15 10.45
CA LEU A 66 -5.87 -7.88 11.18
C LEU A 66 -5.89 -9.41 10.95
N SER A 67 -7.08 -9.95 10.64
CA SER A 67 -7.31 -11.37 10.33
C SER A 67 -6.89 -11.77 8.91
N ALA A 68 -6.56 -10.82 8.04
CA ALA A 68 -6.12 -11.12 6.69
C ALA A 68 -4.73 -11.81 6.71
N PRO A 69 -4.54 -12.88 5.92
CA PRO A 69 -3.23 -13.49 5.75
C PRO A 69 -2.25 -12.52 5.05
N ASN A 70 -0.95 -12.71 5.30
CA ASN A 70 0.11 -11.99 4.60
C ASN A 70 0.25 -12.62 3.20
N GLU A 71 -0.53 -12.09 2.26
CA GLU A 71 -0.53 -12.52 0.87
C GLU A 71 -0.44 -11.29 -0.04
N PHE A 72 -0.01 -11.49 -1.29
CA PHE A 72 0.16 -10.36 -2.20
C PHE A 72 -1.20 -9.73 -2.50
N GLY A 73 -1.36 -8.44 -2.20
CA GLY A 73 -2.66 -7.79 -2.14
C GLY A 73 -3.39 -7.76 -3.48
N LEU A 74 -2.66 -7.71 -4.60
CA LEU A 74 -3.24 -7.80 -5.95
C LEU A 74 -3.92 -9.14 -6.27
N ARG A 75 -3.66 -10.17 -5.45
CA ARG A 75 -4.25 -11.50 -5.57
C ARG A 75 -5.27 -11.80 -4.47
N SER A 76 -5.55 -10.83 -3.61
CA SER A 76 -6.40 -11.01 -2.45
C SER A 76 -7.62 -10.11 -2.50
N GLU A 77 -8.75 -10.66 -2.07
CA GLU A 77 -9.98 -9.87 -1.89
C GLU A 77 -9.95 -9.08 -0.57
N LYS A 78 -9.07 -9.44 0.38
CA LYS A 78 -9.01 -8.83 1.71
C LYS A 78 -8.15 -7.57 1.75
N TRP A 79 -7.17 -7.47 0.86
CA TRP A 79 -6.31 -6.31 0.74
C TRP A 79 -6.94 -5.27 -0.18
N GLN A 80 -6.95 -4.01 0.26
CA GLN A 80 -7.65 -2.91 -0.40
C GLN A 80 -6.75 -1.70 -0.57
N TYR A 81 -6.83 -1.03 -1.72
CA TYR A 81 -6.15 0.26 -1.89
C TYR A 81 -6.72 1.31 -0.93
N LEU A 82 -5.86 2.12 -0.33
CA LEU A 82 -6.29 3.17 0.60
C LEU A 82 -7.26 4.17 -0.05
N THR A 83 -7.07 4.47 -1.33
CA THR A 83 -7.93 5.38 -2.11
C THR A 83 -9.31 4.81 -2.44
N ARG A 84 -9.58 3.52 -2.16
CA ARG A 84 -10.93 2.95 -2.30
C ARG A 84 -11.93 3.66 -1.37
N PHE A 85 -11.44 4.26 -0.29
CA PHE A 85 -12.25 4.87 0.77
C PHE A 85 -12.30 6.40 0.70
N THR A 86 -11.68 7.00 -0.32
CA THR A 86 -11.72 8.44 -0.54
C THR A 86 -12.82 8.85 -1.50
N LYS A 87 -13.33 10.06 -1.33
CA LYS A 87 -14.33 10.65 -2.23
C LYS A 87 -13.77 10.68 -3.65
N ARG A 88 -14.40 9.91 -4.55
CA ARG A 88 -14.04 9.90 -5.96
C ARG A 88 -14.36 11.26 -6.56
N LEU A 89 -13.42 11.81 -7.34
CA LEU A 89 -13.71 12.94 -8.21
C LEU A 89 -14.77 12.48 -9.22
N ASP A 90 -15.75 13.33 -9.50
CA ASP A 90 -16.80 13.08 -10.49
C ASP A 90 -16.25 13.29 -11.90
N LEU A 91 -15.33 12.41 -12.28
CA LEU A 91 -14.63 12.41 -13.57
C LEU A 91 -14.68 11.01 -14.20
N PRO A 92 -14.63 10.93 -15.54
CA PRO A 92 -14.52 9.65 -16.23
C PRO A 92 -13.30 8.85 -15.77
N ALA A 93 -13.42 7.52 -15.75
CA ALA A 93 -12.35 6.62 -15.31
C ALA A 93 -11.02 6.84 -16.05
N SER A 94 -11.08 7.15 -17.34
CA SER A 94 -9.90 7.46 -18.16
C SER A 94 -9.16 8.71 -17.70
N GLU A 95 -9.88 9.74 -17.25
CA GLU A 95 -9.27 10.97 -16.73
C GLU A 95 -8.71 10.76 -15.33
N LEU A 96 -9.39 9.98 -14.48
CA LEU A 96 -8.87 9.59 -13.16
C LEU A 96 -7.54 8.83 -13.28
N ILE A 97 -7.43 7.91 -14.24
CA ILE A 97 -6.20 7.16 -14.49
C ILE A 97 -5.06 8.09 -14.92
N LYS A 98 -5.34 9.06 -15.80
CA LYS A 98 -4.32 10.03 -16.24
C LYS A 98 -3.84 10.91 -15.09
N ILE A 99 -4.74 11.37 -14.22
CA ILE A 99 -4.38 12.18 -13.05
C ILE A 99 -3.51 11.36 -12.10
N ALA A 100 -3.94 10.15 -11.74
CA ALA A 100 -3.18 9.28 -10.84
C ALA A 100 -1.80 8.93 -11.41
N ARG A 101 -1.71 8.70 -12.72
CA ARG A 101 -0.44 8.43 -13.39
C ARG A 101 0.49 9.65 -13.38
N ARG A 102 -0.02 10.84 -13.70
CA ARG A 102 0.76 12.09 -13.65
C ARG A 102 1.25 12.41 -12.25
N GLU A 103 0.42 12.16 -11.24
CA GLU A 103 0.81 12.30 -9.84
C GLU A 103 1.91 11.31 -9.48
N TYR A 104 1.77 10.03 -9.87
CA TYR A 104 2.82 9.04 -9.64
C TYR A 104 4.15 9.42 -10.33
N GLU A 105 4.08 9.84 -11.59
CA GLU A 105 5.24 10.23 -12.41
C GLU A 105 5.87 11.57 -11.97
N SER A 106 5.21 12.38 -11.14
CA SER A 106 5.80 13.63 -10.63
C SER A 106 6.77 13.40 -9.48
N TYR A 107 6.72 12.24 -8.83
CA TYR A 107 7.65 11.86 -7.77
C TYR A 107 8.89 11.22 -8.37
N SER A 108 10.06 11.71 -7.98
CA SER A 108 11.35 11.10 -8.33
C SER A 108 11.58 9.78 -7.58
N ASN A 109 10.96 9.61 -6.41
CA ASN A 109 10.98 8.38 -5.63
C ASN A 109 9.54 7.87 -5.39
N PRO A 110 9.17 6.71 -5.96
CA PRO A 110 7.85 6.10 -5.74
C PRO A 110 7.49 5.85 -4.26
N LEU A 111 8.47 5.66 -3.37
CA LEU A 111 8.21 5.45 -1.95
C LEU A 111 7.77 6.72 -1.22
N GLU A 112 8.20 7.90 -1.69
CA GLU A 112 7.70 9.18 -1.16
C GLU A 112 6.22 9.37 -1.53
N TRP A 113 5.85 8.99 -2.76
CA TRP A 113 4.44 8.96 -3.17
C TRP A 113 3.62 7.99 -2.31
N VAL A 114 4.15 6.80 -2.03
CA VAL A 114 3.50 5.84 -1.11
C VAL A 114 3.31 6.45 0.29
N ARG A 115 4.35 7.07 0.86
CA ARG A 115 4.30 7.73 2.16
C ARG A 115 3.19 8.79 2.19
N ASP A 116 3.15 9.67 1.20
CA ASP A 116 2.19 10.76 1.14
C ASP A 116 0.76 10.23 0.93
N ARG A 117 0.59 9.15 0.15
CA ARG A 117 -0.71 8.47 0.04
C ARG A 117 -1.15 7.82 1.35
N ILE A 118 -0.26 7.20 2.11
CA ILE A 118 -0.60 6.69 3.44
C ILE A 118 -1.06 7.86 4.31
N ARG A 119 -0.27 8.93 4.40
CA ARG A 119 -0.61 10.11 5.21
C ARG A 119 -1.97 10.71 4.86
N ALA A 120 -2.29 10.83 3.56
CA ALA A 120 -3.52 11.45 3.11
C ALA A 120 -4.78 10.57 3.28
N ASN A 121 -4.64 9.24 3.20
CA ASN A 121 -5.78 8.33 3.05
C ASN A 121 -5.96 7.36 4.22
N TYR A 122 -4.97 7.25 5.12
CA TYR A 122 -4.97 6.23 6.17
C TYR A 122 -6.20 6.31 7.07
N GLU A 123 -6.55 7.49 7.59
CA GLU A 123 -7.67 7.65 8.52
C GLU A 123 -9.01 7.16 7.92
N SER A 124 -9.32 7.55 6.69
CA SER A 124 -10.56 7.12 6.02
C SER A 124 -10.57 5.62 5.71
N ALA A 125 -9.42 5.08 5.30
CA ALA A 125 -9.27 3.67 5.01
C ALA A 125 -9.35 2.81 6.29
N HIS A 126 -8.71 3.27 7.36
CA HIS A 126 -8.72 2.64 8.68
C HIS A 126 -10.12 2.56 9.27
N ALA A 127 -10.86 3.69 9.26
CA ALA A 127 -12.25 3.73 9.70
C ALA A 127 -13.12 2.71 8.95
N SER A 128 -12.93 2.58 7.63
CA SER A 128 -13.68 1.65 6.80
C SER A 128 -13.30 0.18 7.00
N ILE A 129 -12.03 -0.12 7.28
CA ILE A 129 -11.58 -1.48 7.60
C ILE A 129 -12.09 -1.92 8.97
N ARG A 130 -12.21 -1.00 9.93
CA ARG A 130 -12.76 -1.29 11.26
C ARG A 130 -14.24 -1.66 11.23
N THR A 131 -15.03 -1.08 10.35
CA THR A 131 -16.46 -1.41 10.22
C THR A 131 -16.71 -2.71 9.45
N LYS A 132 -15.72 -3.18 8.68
CA LYS A 132 -15.76 -4.47 7.96
C LYS A 132 -15.31 -5.68 8.80
N ARG A 133 -15.11 -5.51 10.11
CA ARG A 133 -14.68 -6.62 10.98
C ARG A 133 -15.76 -7.68 11.23
N ASP A 134 -17.01 -7.42 10.82
CA ASP A 134 -18.18 -8.20 11.22
C ASP A 134 -18.88 -8.97 10.07
N ASP A 135 -18.26 -9.05 8.88
CA ASP A 135 -18.76 -9.85 7.74
C ASP A 135 -18.04 -11.20 7.59
#